data_AF-A0A0F9SW73-F1
#
_entry.id   AF-A0A0F9SW73-F1
#
_cell.length_a   1.000
_cell.length_b   1.000
_cell.length_c   1.000
_cell.angle_alpha   90.00
_cell.angle_beta   90.00
_cell.angle_gamma   90.00
#
_symmetry.space_group_name_H-M   'P 1'
#
loop_
_entity.id
_entity.type
_entity.pdbx_description
1 polymer ?
#
loop_
_entity_poly.entity_id
_entity_poly.type
_entity_poly.pdbx_seq_one_letter_code
_entity_poly.pdbx_strand_id
1 'polypeptide(L)'
;MANPAADARAKVKANHPEAVVVERGRNFIKHRLANHADGRQRFALDVAIGPLHYGPDNNQEIDTAFQPSVAPWQHEMIKAGFEVRALSDLSAGQVIEYRNGSEWVRFQPMALQYSNDLNQIQQISMPGAVDASVDDDMLTWTDGYGPGRSLSWQAQTARLAKLLTIGSLADLPAVDQFILDGGTPVLELNLIFAHSAGVTPYVNGQPWSKGDRNTQGLVEFRDGQGNVLWWFNLPRSWDAEGNEQLGTLRFKKQGNSLYVSHRVPLGFVQGAVYPLMVDVTVDEQVGASTDDAYQGEGSSLNNAGNTMFIGDIAGTVYNSGYRFQTVNVPQGDTI
;
A
#
# COMPACT_ATOMS: atom_id res chain seq x y z
N MET A 1 10.35 8.50 -3.35
CA MET A 1 11.83 8.42 -3.24
C MET A 1 12.16 6.97 -3.46
N ALA A 2 12.68 6.65 -4.65
CA ALA A 2 12.87 5.26 -5.02
C ALA A 2 13.91 4.49 -4.18
N ASN A 3 15.00 5.13 -3.72
CA ASN A 3 16.08 4.44 -3.02
C ASN A 3 16.33 4.99 -1.60
N PRO A 4 15.50 4.59 -0.62
CA PRO A 4 15.58 5.13 0.75
C PRO A 4 16.87 4.75 1.47
N ALA A 5 17.48 3.60 1.12
CA ALA A 5 18.76 3.21 1.68
C ALA A 5 19.88 4.17 1.26
N ALA A 6 19.93 4.54 -0.02
CA ALA A 6 20.90 5.51 -0.53
C ALA A 6 20.72 6.88 0.13
N ASP A 7 19.48 7.34 0.29
CA ASP A 7 19.16 8.61 0.93
C ASP A 7 19.59 8.65 2.40
N ALA A 8 19.36 7.57 3.16
CA ALA A 8 19.82 7.43 4.54
C ALA A 8 21.34 7.57 4.64
N ARG A 9 22.09 6.84 3.79
CA ARG A 9 23.55 6.93 3.77
C ARG A 9 24.05 8.32 3.37
N ALA A 10 23.38 8.98 2.43
CA ALA A 10 23.73 10.33 2.00
C ALA A 10 23.57 11.33 3.16
N LYS A 11 22.49 11.23 3.94
CA LYS A 11 22.26 12.05 5.13
C LYS A 11 23.34 11.84 6.19
N VAL A 12 23.72 10.59 6.49
CA VAL A 12 24.82 10.33 7.44
C VAL A 12 26.14 10.91 6.93
N LYS A 13 26.47 10.70 5.65
CA LYS A 13 27.72 11.22 5.07
C LYS A 13 27.79 12.75 5.03
N ALA A 14 26.65 13.43 4.91
CA ALA A 14 26.61 14.89 4.97
C ALA A 14 27.06 15.44 6.34
N ASN A 15 26.73 14.73 7.42
CA ASN A 15 27.09 15.11 8.79
C ASN A 15 28.42 14.46 9.27
N HIS A 16 28.75 13.31 8.71
CA HIS A 16 29.91 12.49 9.04
C HIS A 16 30.56 11.96 7.75
N PRO A 17 31.38 12.77 7.06
CA PRO A 17 32.01 12.37 5.80
C PRO A 17 32.89 11.12 5.91
N GLU A 18 33.38 10.80 7.11
CA GLU A 18 34.18 9.62 7.41
C GLU A 18 33.35 8.33 7.59
N ALA A 19 32.02 8.44 7.64
CA ALA A 19 31.16 7.32 7.99
C ALA A 19 31.28 6.16 6.99
N VAL A 20 31.48 4.95 7.51
CA VAL A 20 31.55 3.71 6.73
C VAL A 20 30.44 2.76 7.16
N VAL A 21 29.71 2.17 6.21
CA VAL A 21 28.71 1.14 6.52
C VAL A 21 29.43 -0.12 7.04
N VAL A 22 29.03 -0.60 8.22
CA VAL A 22 29.61 -1.80 8.85
C VAL A 22 28.58 -2.92 9.03
N GLU A 23 27.30 -2.61 8.94
CA GLU A 23 26.22 -3.58 9.09
C GLU A 23 24.96 -3.09 8.35
N ARG A 24 24.17 -4.04 7.85
CA ARG A 24 22.90 -3.80 7.18
C ARG A 24 21.89 -4.82 7.69
N GLY A 25 20.64 -4.41 7.80
CA GLY A 25 19.52 -5.32 7.95
C GLY A 25 18.31 -4.82 7.18
N ARG A 26 17.22 -5.58 7.21
CA ARG A 26 15.99 -5.28 6.45
C ARG A 26 15.56 -3.82 6.61
N ASN A 27 15.58 -3.29 7.84
CA ASN A 27 15.06 -1.96 8.16
C ASN A 27 16.12 -1.00 8.73
N PHE A 28 17.42 -1.36 8.67
CA PHE A 28 18.46 -0.51 9.25
C PHE A 28 19.78 -0.49 8.47
N ILE A 29 20.54 0.58 8.67
CA ILE A 29 21.93 0.71 8.25
C ILE A 29 22.75 1.18 9.45
N LYS A 30 23.86 0.49 9.73
CA LYS A 30 24.78 0.88 10.79
C LYS A 30 26.07 1.41 10.18
N HIS A 31 26.42 2.62 10.61
CA HIS A 31 27.63 3.31 10.20
C HIS A 31 28.63 3.35 11.35
N ARG A 32 29.90 3.08 11.03
CA ARG A 32 31.03 3.39 11.89
C ARG A 32 31.48 4.82 11.63
N LEU A 33 31.55 5.62 12.70
CA LEU A 33 32.07 6.99 12.70
C LEU A 33 33.52 7.04 13.20
N ALA A 34 34.15 8.22 13.12
CA ALA A 34 35.42 8.47 13.81
C ALA A 34 35.27 8.17 15.32
N ASN A 35 36.29 7.52 15.90
CA ASN A 35 36.33 7.26 17.33
C ASN A 35 36.27 8.58 18.12
N HIS A 36 35.72 8.51 19.31
CA HIS A 36 35.80 9.61 20.27
C HIS A 36 37.27 9.83 20.70
N ALA A 37 37.60 11.02 21.20
CA ALA A 37 38.97 11.38 21.58
C ALA A 37 39.59 10.47 22.66
N ASP A 38 38.74 9.80 23.46
CA ASP A 38 39.13 8.82 24.49
C ASP A 38 39.26 7.39 23.94
N GLY A 39 39.22 7.21 22.61
CA GLY A 39 39.35 5.91 21.94
C GLY A 39 38.04 5.12 21.83
N ARG A 40 36.92 5.61 22.39
CA ARG A 40 35.64 4.90 22.29
C ARG A 40 35.10 4.88 20.87
N GLN A 41 34.55 3.73 20.52
CA GLN A 41 33.89 3.47 19.25
C GLN A 41 32.59 4.27 19.14
N ARG A 42 32.34 4.90 17.98
CA ARG A 42 31.11 5.65 17.71
C ARG A 42 30.38 5.09 16.50
N PHE A 43 29.05 5.11 16.55
CA PHE A 43 28.20 4.63 15.49
C PHE A 43 27.07 5.62 15.21
N ALA A 44 26.60 5.65 13.97
CA ALA A 44 25.28 6.15 13.62
C ALA A 44 24.43 4.97 13.17
N LEU A 45 23.15 4.99 13.55
CA LEU A 45 22.19 3.95 13.19
C LEU A 45 20.99 4.63 12.53
N ASP A 46 20.74 4.29 11.28
CA ASP A 46 19.52 4.66 10.58
C ASP A 46 18.53 3.51 10.68
N VAL A 47 17.33 3.80 11.13
CA VAL A 47 16.22 2.85 11.23
C VAL A 47 15.03 3.42 10.46
N ALA A 48 14.34 2.58 9.71
CA ALA A 48 13.18 2.96 8.93
C ALA A 48 11.96 2.09 9.27
N ILE A 49 10.78 2.70 9.16
CA ILE A 49 9.49 1.99 9.32
C ILE A 49 9.33 0.96 8.20
N GLY A 50 9.64 1.36 6.96
CA GLY A 50 9.67 0.45 5.82
C GLY A 50 11.04 -0.21 5.63
N PRO A 51 11.10 -1.33 4.89
CA PRO A 51 12.36 -1.98 4.58
C PRO A 51 13.25 -1.06 3.72
N LEU A 52 14.55 -1.10 3.99
CA LEU A 52 15.62 -0.44 3.23
C LEU A 52 16.33 -1.43 2.29
N HIS A 53 16.36 -2.70 2.68
CA HIS A 53 17.02 -3.75 1.92
C HIS A 53 16.10 -4.94 1.68
N TYR A 54 16.39 -5.74 0.66
CA TYR A 54 15.69 -6.97 0.28
C TYR A 54 16.68 -8.10 -0.04
N GLY A 55 16.14 -9.23 -0.47
CA GLY A 55 16.89 -10.45 -0.80
C GLY A 55 17.13 -11.36 0.41
N PRO A 56 17.70 -12.56 0.19
CA PRO A 56 17.82 -13.59 1.23
C PRO A 56 18.63 -13.14 2.45
N ASP A 57 19.62 -12.29 2.24
CA ASP A 57 20.51 -11.78 3.29
C ASP A 57 20.13 -10.35 3.75
N ASN A 58 19.03 -9.77 3.25
CA ASN A 58 18.61 -8.39 3.53
C ASN A 58 19.73 -7.34 3.36
N ASN A 59 20.55 -7.48 2.32
CA ASN A 59 21.72 -6.64 2.07
C ASN A 59 21.69 -5.89 0.73
N GLN A 60 20.70 -6.20 -0.12
CA GLN A 60 20.47 -5.55 -1.41
C GLN A 60 19.58 -4.33 -1.20
N GLU A 61 19.95 -3.17 -1.73
CA GLU A 61 19.21 -1.93 -1.48
C GLU A 61 17.93 -1.88 -2.31
N ILE A 62 16.82 -1.52 -1.65
CA ILE A 62 15.54 -1.34 -2.32
C ILE A 62 15.60 -0.12 -3.24
N ASP A 63 15.03 -0.29 -4.43
CA ASP A 63 14.90 0.73 -5.47
C ASP A 63 13.52 0.55 -6.12
N THR A 64 12.57 1.41 -5.75
CA THR A 64 11.17 1.31 -6.19
C THR A 64 10.89 2.00 -7.52
N ALA A 65 11.91 2.53 -8.18
CA ALA A 65 11.75 3.16 -9.48
C ALA A 65 11.28 2.15 -10.53
N PHE A 66 10.26 2.51 -11.30
CA PHE A 66 9.84 1.74 -12.45
C PHE A 66 10.88 1.86 -13.58
N GLN A 67 11.19 0.72 -14.19
CA GLN A 67 12.11 0.60 -15.31
C GLN A 67 11.41 -0.04 -16.51
N PRO A 68 11.90 0.14 -17.75
CA PRO A 68 11.40 -0.60 -18.90
C PRO A 68 11.50 -2.12 -18.68
N SER A 69 10.46 -2.86 -19.03
CA SER A 69 10.40 -4.33 -18.91
C SER A 69 10.46 -5.03 -20.28
N VAL A 70 10.43 -6.36 -20.25
CA VAL A 70 10.33 -7.22 -21.43
C VAL A 70 8.89 -7.68 -21.64
N ALA A 71 8.53 -7.93 -22.91
CA ALA A 71 7.21 -8.39 -23.29
C ALA A 71 6.75 -9.62 -22.46
N PRO A 72 5.48 -9.68 -22.03
CA PRO A 72 4.39 -8.78 -22.43
C PRO A 72 4.35 -7.44 -21.68
N TRP A 73 5.17 -7.27 -20.64
CA TRP A 73 5.16 -6.08 -19.79
C TRP A 73 5.97 -4.94 -20.40
N GLN A 74 5.64 -3.71 -20.02
CA GLN A 74 6.32 -2.51 -20.49
C GLN A 74 7.08 -1.82 -19.37
N HIS A 75 6.59 -1.95 -18.13
CA HIS A 75 7.21 -1.38 -16.94
C HIS A 75 7.36 -2.44 -15.85
N GLU A 76 8.43 -2.37 -15.08
CA GLU A 76 8.65 -3.23 -13.92
C GLU A 76 9.36 -2.52 -12.78
N MET A 77 9.09 -2.99 -11.56
CA MET A 77 9.86 -2.72 -10.36
C MET A 77 10.16 -4.08 -9.74
N ILE A 78 11.45 -4.44 -9.67
CA ILE A 78 11.89 -5.79 -9.23
C ILE A 78 12.94 -5.74 -8.11
N LYS A 79 13.30 -4.55 -7.64
CA LYS A 79 14.33 -4.34 -6.61
C LYS A 79 13.68 -4.04 -5.26
N ALA A 80 12.72 -4.88 -4.85
CA ALA A 80 12.04 -4.80 -3.56
C ALA A 80 11.76 -6.21 -3.00
N GLY A 81 11.07 -6.30 -1.85
CA GLY A 81 10.59 -7.58 -1.32
C GLY A 81 9.54 -8.27 -2.21
N PHE A 82 9.02 -7.54 -3.20
CA PHE A 82 8.02 -7.95 -4.16
C PHE A 82 8.38 -7.40 -5.55
N GLU A 83 7.72 -7.92 -6.57
CA GLU A 83 7.81 -7.45 -7.93
C GLU A 83 6.49 -6.79 -8.36
N VAL A 84 6.59 -5.75 -9.16
CA VAL A 84 5.47 -5.14 -9.87
C VAL A 84 5.77 -5.14 -11.35
N ARG A 85 4.80 -5.52 -12.17
CA ARG A 85 4.88 -5.39 -13.63
C ARG A 85 3.63 -4.76 -14.17
N ALA A 86 3.76 -3.87 -15.14
CA ALA A 86 2.64 -3.14 -15.70
C ALA A 86 2.69 -3.03 -17.23
N LEU A 87 1.49 -2.99 -17.81
CA LEU A 87 1.23 -2.53 -19.17
C LEU A 87 1.03 -1.01 -19.15
N SER A 88 1.38 -0.35 -20.25
CA SER A 88 1.17 1.09 -20.42
C SER A 88 -0.29 1.41 -20.73
N ASP A 89 -0.99 0.62 -21.55
CA ASP A 89 -2.39 0.89 -21.91
C ASP A 89 -3.35 0.50 -20.78
N LEU A 90 -4.05 1.48 -20.20
CA LEU A 90 -5.02 1.26 -19.12
C LEU A 90 -6.22 0.38 -19.51
N SER A 91 -6.59 0.38 -20.79
CA SER A 91 -7.71 -0.41 -21.31
C SER A 91 -7.35 -1.87 -21.57
N ALA A 92 -6.06 -2.23 -21.45
CA ALA A 92 -5.60 -3.60 -21.62
C ALA A 92 -6.12 -4.54 -20.52
N GLY A 93 -6.14 -5.84 -20.82
CA GLY A 93 -6.46 -6.86 -19.83
C GLY A 93 -5.32 -7.04 -18.82
N GLN A 94 -5.64 -7.12 -17.53
CA GLN A 94 -4.67 -7.35 -16.45
C GLN A 94 -3.45 -6.41 -16.49
N VAL A 95 -3.72 -5.10 -16.47
CA VAL A 95 -2.74 -4.01 -16.62
C VAL A 95 -1.59 -4.08 -15.61
N ILE A 96 -1.79 -4.67 -14.42
CA ILE A 96 -0.70 -4.88 -13.45
C ILE A 96 -0.69 -6.27 -12.86
N GLU A 97 0.52 -6.70 -12.53
CA GLU A 97 0.85 -7.83 -11.70
C GLU A 97 1.60 -7.33 -10.46
N TYR A 98 1.12 -7.72 -9.28
CA TYR A 98 1.89 -7.70 -8.04
C TYR A 98 2.30 -9.15 -7.75
N ARG A 99 3.58 -9.38 -7.45
CA ARG A 99 4.15 -10.72 -7.32
C ARG A 99 5.08 -10.85 -6.13
N ASN A 100 4.95 -11.95 -5.40
CA ASN A 100 5.85 -12.36 -4.34
C ASN A 100 6.27 -13.82 -4.59
N GLY A 101 7.54 -14.04 -4.97
CA GLY A 101 8.05 -15.35 -5.34
C GLY A 101 7.35 -15.94 -6.57
N SER A 102 6.70 -17.10 -6.42
CA SER A 102 5.89 -17.73 -7.47
C SER A 102 4.45 -17.21 -7.53
N GLU A 103 3.98 -16.58 -6.47
CA GLU A 103 2.59 -16.19 -6.31
C GLU A 103 2.36 -14.76 -6.78
N TRP A 104 1.19 -14.52 -7.37
CA TRP A 104 0.85 -13.22 -7.94
C TRP A 104 -0.63 -12.89 -7.82
N VAL A 105 -0.94 -11.60 -7.88
CA VAL A 105 -2.28 -11.05 -8.12
C VAL A 105 -2.19 -10.05 -9.26
N ARG A 106 -3.18 -10.07 -10.15
CA ARG A 106 -3.29 -9.16 -11.29
C ARG A 106 -4.57 -8.37 -11.22
N PHE A 107 -4.53 -7.13 -11.68
CA PHE A 107 -5.69 -6.24 -11.71
C PHE A 107 -5.97 -5.72 -13.11
N GLN A 108 -7.24 -5.72 -13.48
CA GLN A 108 -7.76 -5.07 -14.67
C GLN A 108 -8.76 -3.98 -14.21
N PRO A 109 -8.43 -2.71 -14.44
CA PRO A 109 -9.37 -1.60 -14.29
C PRO A 109 -10.66 -1.83 -15.10
N MET A 110 -11.81 -1.53 -14.51
CA MET A 110 -13.14 -1.66 -15.11
C MET A 110 -13.93 -0.38 -14.85
N ALA A 111 -15.23 -0.37 -15.16
CA ALA A 111 -16.07 0.82 -15.08
C ALA A 111 -15.93 1.60 -13.75
N LEU A 112 -15.79 2.92 -13.87
CA LEU A 112 -16.18 3.87 -12.83
C LEU A 112 -17.68 4.14 -13.00
N GLN A 113 -18.45 4.04 -11.92
CA GLN A 113 -19.91 4.13 -11.99
C GLN A 113 -20.52 4.60 -10.69
N TYR A 114 -21.77 5.07 -10.75
CA TYR A 114 -22.62 5.12 -9.57
C TYR A 114 -23.46 3.84 -9.46
N SER A 115 -23.74 3.42 -8.23
CA SER A 115 -24.70 2.37 -7.95
C SER A 115 -25.49 2.63 -6.66
N ASN A 116 -26.49 1.79 -6.39
CA ASN A 116 -27.31 1.87 -5.19
C ASN A 116 -27.65 0.48 -4.63
N ASP A 117 -28.54 0.42 -3.63
CA ASP A 117 -28.90 -0.81 -2.93
C ASP A 117 -29.78 -1.75 -3.78
N LEU A 118 -30.46 -1.20 -4.79
CA LEU A 118 -31.20 -1.98 -5.79
C LEU A 118 -30.31 -2.56 -6.90
N ASN A 119 -28.98 -2.37 -6.81
CA ASN A 119 -28.01 -2.75 -7.83
C ASN A 119 -28.27 -2.10 -9.20
N GLN A 120 -28.95 -0.95 -9.22
CA GLN A 120 -29.02 -0.13 -10.42
C GLN A 120 -27.66 0.54 -10.64
N ILE A 121 -27.30 0.75 -11.91
CA ILE A 121 -25.99 1.23 -12.30
C ILE A 121 -26.15 2.41 -13.26
N GLN A 122 -25.42 3.48 -12.99
CA GLN A 122 -25.18 4.59 -13.91
C GLN A 122 -23.68 4.61 -14.19
N GLN A 123 -23.29 4.11 -15.36
CA GLN A 123 -21.89 4.10 -15.75
C GLN A 123 -21.39 5.53 -15.98
N ILE A 124 -20.22 5.85 -15.42
CA ILE A 124 -19.54 7.13 -15.64
C ILE A 124 -18.57 6.98 -16.82
N SER A 125 -17.68 6.01 -16.74
CA SER A 125 -16.72 5.73 -17.80
C SER A 125 -16.13 4.32 -17.70
N MET A 126 -15.66 3.81 -18.83
CA MET A 126 -14.71 2.69 -18.87
C MET A 126 -13.29 3.26 -18.90
N PRO A 127 -12.27 2.48 -18.50
CA PRO A 127 -10.89 2.90 -18.68
C PRO A 127 -10.60 3.15 -20.16
N GLY A 128 -10.00 4.29 -20.47
CA GLY A 128 -9.61 4.68 -21.82
C GLY A 128 -8.32 4.03 -22.27
N ALA A 129 -8.09 4.00 -23.59
CA ALA A 129 -6.81 3.62 -24.18
C ALA A 129 -5.80 4.76 -23.98
N VAL A 130 -5.25 4.84 -22.76
CA VAL A 130 -4.31 5.87 -22.31
C VAL A 130 -3.06 5.16 -21.86
N ASP A 131 -1.90 5.66 -22.31
CA ASP A 131 -0.60 5.15 -21.87
C ASP A 131 -0.19 5.73 -20.52
N ALA A 132 0.38 4.88 -19.67
CA ALA A 132 0.99 5.31 -18.41
C ALA A 132 2.20 6.21 -18.67
N SER A 133 2.31 7.31 -17.93
CA SER A 133 3.59 7.98 -17.70
C SER A 133 4.28 7.38 -16.49
N VAL A 134 5.60 7.30 -16.55
CA VAL A 134 6.45 6.87 -15.42
C VAL A 134 7.20 8.08 -14.89
N ASP A 135 7.10 8.30 -13.58
CA ASP A 135 7.93 9.24 -12.83
C ASP A 135 8.45 8.54 -11.58
N ASP A 136 9.74 8.19 -11.57
CA ASP A 136 10.42 7.45 -10.51
C ASP A 136 9.62 6.19 -10.07
N ASP A 137 9.01 6.25 -8.88
CA ASP A 137 8.27 5.16 -8.25
C ASP A 137 6.77 5.14 -8.61
N MET A 138 6.31 6.01 -9.51
CA MET A 138 4.91 6.23 -9.83
C MET A 138 4.60 6.00 -11.32
N LEU A 139 3.57 5.20 -11.57
CA LEU A 139 2.90 5.03 -12.87
C LEU A 139 1.58 5.81 -12.86
N THR A 140 1.36 6.70 -13.82
CA THR A 140 0.15 7.53 -13.89
C THR A 140 -0.53 7.44 -15.25
N TRP A 141 -1.81 7.08 -15.25
CA TRP A 141 -2.73 7.19 -16.38
C TRP A 141 -3.56 8.46 -16.23
N THR A 142 -3.01 9.57 -16.72
CA THR A 142 -3.71 10.87 -16.69
C THR A 142 -5.00 10.79 -17.51
N ASP A 143 -6.11 11.19 -16.91
CA ASP A 143 -7.45 11.12 -17.52
C ASP A 143 -7.84 9.70 -17.99
N GLY A 144 -7.30 8.66 -17.33
CA GLY A 144 -7.58 7.26 -17.64
C GLY A 144 -9.07 6.89 -17.57
N TYR A 145 -9.86 7.64 -16.80
CA TYR A 145 -11.33 7.51 -16.73
C TYR A 145 -12.08 8.68 -17.38
N GLY A 146 -11.42 9.40 -18.28
CA GLY A 146 -11.87 10.67 -18.86
C GLY A 146 -11.33 11.88 -18.11
N PRO A 147 -11.55 13.11 -18.64
CA PRO A 147 -10.98 14.34 -18.09
C PRO A 147 -11.18 14.48 -16.58
N GLY A 148 -10.11 14.84 -15.88
CA GLY A 148 -10.08 15.08 -14.43
C GLY A 148 -10.12 13.81 -13.57
N ARG A 149 -10.03 12.61 -14.16
CA ARG A 149 -10.05 11.32 -13.42
C ARG A 149 -8.85 10.47 -13.78
N SER A 150 -7.80 10.61 -12.99
CA SER A 150 -6.52 9.93 -13.23
C SER A 150 -6.38 8.73 -12.32
N LEU A 151 -5.84 7.62 -12.85
CA LEU A 151 -5.43 6.47 -12.04
C LEU A 151 -3.92 6.50 -11.90
N SER A 152 -3.41 6.23 -10.70
CA SER A 152 -1.98 6.14 -10.47
C SER A 152 -1.64 4.99 -9.53
N TRP A 153 -0.51 4.36 -9.78
CA TRP A 153 0.04 3.29 -8.95
C TRP A 153 1.46 3.66 -8.54
N GLN A 154 1.73 3.61 -7.24
CA GLN A 154 3.05 3.94 -6.69
C GLN A 154 3.65 2.71 -6.01
N ALA A 155 4.83 2.32 -6.46
CA ALA A 155 5.64 1.31 -5.79
C ALA A 155 6.33 1.95 -4.58
N GLN A 156 6.07 1.42 -3.40
CA GLN A 156 6.77 1.78 -2.18
C GLN A 156 7.49 0.56 -1.62
N THR A 157 8.34 0.74 -0.62
CA THR A 157 9.27 -0.31 -0.17
C THR A 157 8.62 -1.62 0.27
N ALA A 158 7.37 -1.58 0.71
CA ALA A 158 6.57 -2.74 1.12
C ALA A 158 5.10 -2.68 0.65
N ARG A 159 4.76 -1.84 -0.33
CA ARG A 159 3.37 -1.74 -0.82
C ARG A 159 3.27 -1.21 -2.23
N LEU A 160 2.17 -1.54 -2.89
CA LEU A 160 1.74 -0.95 -4.14
C LEU A 160 0.50 -0.10 -3.88
N ALA A 161 0.73 1.21 -3.71
CA ALA A 161 -0.35 2.15 -3.51
C ALA A 161 -1.13 2.33 -4.80
N LYS A 162 -2.46 2.25 -4.75
CA LYS A 162 -3.31 2.39 -5.93
C LYS A 162 -4.38 3.45 -5.70
N LEU A 163 -4.36 4.48 -6.52
CA LEU A 163 -5.14 5.68 -6.27
C LEU A 163 -5.87 6.14 -7.53
N LEU A 164 -7.20 6.23 -7.43
CA LEU A 164 -7.98 7.06 -8.34
C LEU A 164 -8.08 8.47 -7.76
N THR A 165 -7.70 9.47 -8.55
CA THR A 165 -7.81 10.89 -8.22
C THR A 165 -8.86 11.54 -9.10
N ILE A 166 -9.84 12.18 -8.48
CA ILE A 166 -10.87 12.97 -9.14
C ILE A 166 -10.56 14.44 -8.85
N GLY A 167 -10.34 15.24 -9.89
CA GLY A 167 -9.84 16.61 -9.78
C GLY A 167 -10.87 17.61 -9.27
N SER A 168 -12.14 17.42 -9.59
CA SER A 168 -13.26 18.25 -9.18
C SER A 168 -14.59 17.51 -9.24
N LEU A 169 -15.61 18.02 -8.53
CA LEU A 169 -16.97 17.48 -8.65
C LEU A 169 -17.52 17.58 -10.08
N ALA A 170 -17.12 18.62 -10.83
CA ALA A 170 -17.54 18.84 -12.21
C ALA A 170 -16.98 17.79 -13.19
N ASP A 171 -15.93 17.07 -12.79
CA ASP A 171 -15.40 15.95 -13.57
C ASP A 171 -16.32 14.73 -13.50
N LEU A 172 -17.27 14.68 -12.57
CA LEU A 172 -18.26 13.63 -12.47
C LEU A 172 -19.59 14.04 -13.12
N PRO A 173 -20.28 13.14 -13.82
CA PRO A 173 -21.61 13.43 -14.35
C PRO A 173 -22.61 13.61 -13.20
N ALA A 174 -23.68 14.36 -13.48
CA ALA A 174 -24.83 14.45 -12.59
C ALA A 174 -25.40 13.05 -12.31
N VAL A 175 -25.80 12.82 -11.07
CA VAL A 175 -26.35 11.52 -10.65
C VAL A 175 -27.81 11.43 -11.07
N ASP A 176 -28.15 10.37 -11.80
CA ASP A 176 -29.50 10.16 -12.29
C ASP A 176 -30.46 9.83 -11.13
N GLN A 177 -31.72 10.28 -11.25
CA GLN A 177 -32.69 10.14 -10.16
C GLN A 177 -32.93 8.68 -9.75
N PHE A 178 -32.90 7.74 -10.69
CA PHE A 178 -33.07 6.32 -10.36
C PHE A 178 -31.94 5.78 -9.46
N ILE A 179 -30.74 6.35 -9.52
CA ILE A 179 -29.66 6.01 -8.60
C ILE A 179 -29.98 6.52 -7.20
N LEU A 180 -30.43 7.76 -7.10
CA LEU A 180 -30.79 8.41 -5.83
C LEU A 180 -31.99 7.73 -5.16
N ASP A 181 -32.97 7.27 -5.93
CA ASP A 181 -34.20 6.65 -5.42
C ASP A 181 -34.00 5.19 -4.97
N GLY A 182 -32.95 4.51 -5.44
CA GLY A 182 -32.73 3.09 -5.14
C GLY A 182 -31.92 2.80 -3.88
N GLY A 183 -31.99 3.67 -2.87
CA GLY A 183 -31.39 3.46 -1.54
C GLY A 183 -30.16 4.32 -1.30
N THR A 184 -29.07 3.71 -0.83
CA THR A 184 -27.82 4.40 -0.50
C THR A 184 -26.90 4.47 -1.72
N PRO A 185 -26.82 5.61 -2.42
CA PRO A 185 -25.98 5.72 -3.60
C PRO A 185 -24.49 5.77 -3.23
N VAL A 186 -23.67 5.18 -4.10
CA VAL A 186 -22.21 5.13 -3.96
C VAL A 186 -21.54 5.40 -5.30
N LEU A 187 -20.33 5.95 -5.26
CA LEU A 187 -19.36 5.89 -6.36
C LEU A 187 -18.60 4.56 -6.26
N GLU A 188 -18.50 3.81 -7.35
CA GLU A 188 -17.80 2.53 -7.41
C GLU A 188 -16.67 2.55 -8.42
N LEU A 189 -15.45 2.29 -7.95
CA LEU A 189 -14.32 1.90 -8.80
C LEU A 189 -14.26 0.38 -8.86
N ASN A 190 -14.48 -0.19 -10.05
CA ASN A 190 -14.49 -1.63 -10.26
C ASN A 190 -13.14 -2.13 -10.79
N LEU A 191 -12.68 -3.26 -10.25
CA LEU A 191 -11.51 -3.98 -10.75
C LEU A 191 -11.89 -5.44 -10.94
N ILE A 192 -11.50 -6.03 -12.07
CA ILE A 192 -11.34 -7.48 -12.14
C ILE A 192 -9.99 -7.81 -11.53
N PHE A 193 -9.93 -8.90 -10.76
CA PHE A 193 -8.66 -9.46 -10.32
C PHE A 193 -8.54 -10.94 -10.61
N ALA A 194 -7.31 -11.38 -10.77
CA ALA A 194 -6.93 -12.78 -10.86
C ALA A 194 -5.75 -13.03 -9.94
N HIS A 195 -5.54 -14.27 -9.52
CA HIS A 195 -4.39 -14.64 -8.73
C HIS A 195 -3.86 -16.01 -9.16
N SER A 196 -2.63 -16.31 -8.80
CA SER A 196 -2.03 -17.63 -8.99
C SER A 196 -2.82 -18.72 -8.26
N ALA A 197 -2.68 -19.97 -8.71
CA ALA A 197 -3.43 -21.10 -8.18
C ALA A 197 -3.07 -21.45 -6.72
N GLY A 198 -1.87 -21.06 -6.25
CA GLY A 198 -1.44 -21.23 -4.87
C GLY A 198 -2.05 -20.23 -3.88
N VAL A 199 -2.78 -19.22 -4.39
CA VAL A 199 -3.35 -18.14 -3.57
C VAL A 199 -4.83 -18.37 -3.30
N THR A 200 -5.24 -18.15 -2.05
CA THR A 200 -6.64 -18.06 -1.65
C THR A 200 -6.93 -16.70 -1.01
N PRO A 201 -7.93 -15.94 -1.52
CA PRO A 201 -8.41 -14.74 -0.85
C PRO A 201 -9.19 -15.07 0.42
N TYR A 202 -8.96 -14.32 1.49
CA TYR A 202 -9.68 -14.36 2.76
C TYR A 202 -10.31 -13.00 3.02
N VAL A 203 -11.60 -13.00 3.38
CA VAL A 203 -12.33 -11.78 3.75
C VAL A 203 -12.81 -11.95 5.18
N ASN A 204 -12.33 -11.08 6.07
CA ASN A 204 -12.56 -11.14 7.52
C ASN A 204 -12.19 -12.52 8.11
N GLY A 205 -11.01 -13.03 7.73
CA GLY A 205 -10.50 -14.32 8.19
C GLY A 205 -11.19 -15.55 7.62
N GLN A 206 -12.17 -15.39 6.71
CA GLN A 206 -12.87 -16.50 6.07
C GLN A 206 -12.47 -16.63 4.60
N PRO A 207 -12.11 -17.83 4.12
CA PRO A 207 -11.76 -18.02 2.72
C PRO A 207 -12.94 -17.60 1.82
N TRP A 208 -12.62 -16.97 0.70
CA TRP A 208 -13.59 -16.50 -0.28
C TRP A 208 -13.25 -17.05 -1.66
N SER A 209 -14.23 -17.74 -2.26
CA SER A 209 -14.09 -18.36 -3.59
C SER A 209 -15.33 -18.24 -4.46
N LYS A 210 -16.44 -17.73 -3.90
CA LYS A 210 -17.74 -17.55 -4.56
C LYS A 210 -18.65 -16.61 -3.77
N GLY A 211 -19.65 -16.09 -4.47
CA GLY A 211 -20.72 -15.27 -3.91
C GLY A 211 -20.29 -13.84 -3.62
N ASP A 212 -21.28 -13.00 -3.43
CA ASP A 212 -21.06 -11.58 -3.15
C ASP A 212 -20.71 -11.41 -1.67
N ARG A 213 -19.69 -10.60 -1.38
CA ARG A 213 -19.29 -10.28 -0.01
C ARG A 213 -18.87 -8.82 0.10
N ASN A 214 -19.53 -8.10 0.99
CA ASN A 214 -19.14 -6.74 1.35
C ASN A 214 -18.28 -6.78 2.62
N THR A 215 -17.26 -5.94 2.69
CA THR A 215 -16.44 -5.78 3.89
C THR A 215 -15.89 -4.36 4.00
N GLN A 216 -15.75 -3.90 5.23
CA GLN A 216 -14.92 -2.75 5.58
C GLN A 216 -13.66 -3.18 6.36
N GLY A 217 -13.51 -4.48 6.59
CA GLY A 217 -12.43 -5.08 7.37
C GLY A 217 -11.36 -5.74 6.51
N LEU A 218 -10.60 -6.62 7.14
CA LEU A 218 -9.38 -7.22 6.60
C LEU A 218 -9.65 -8.12 5.38
N VAL A 219 -8.86 -7.93 4.33
CA VAL A 219 -8.82 -8.82 3.16
C VAL A 219 -7.38 -9.27 2.94
N GLU A 220 -7.12 -10.56 3.08
CA GLU A 220 -5.79 -11.15 2.93
C GLU A 220 -5.74 -12.10 1.75
N PHE A 221 -4.58 -12.27 1.17
CA PHE A 221 -4.29 -13.28 0.16
C PHE A 221 -3.24 -14.21 0.75
N ARG A 222 -3.60 -15.49 0.87
CA ARG A 222 -2.77 -16.48 1.58
C ARG A 222 -2.28 -17.57 0.65
N ASP A 223 -1.09 -18.07 0.90
CA ASP A 223 -0.56 -19.25 0.21
C ASP A 223 -1.24 -20.56 0.68
N GLY A 224 -0.86 -21.69 0.09
CA GLY A 224 -1.39 -23.01 0.45
C GLY A 224 -1.03 -23.48 1.87
N GLN A 225 -0.08 -22.83 2.52
CA GLN A 225 0.36 -23.07 3.90
C GLN A 225 -0.37 -22.14 4.89
N GLY A 226 -1.12 -21.15 4.39
CA GLY A 226 -1.86 -20.19 5.19
C GLY A 226 -1.08 -18.93 5.57
N ASN A 227 0.15 -18.74 5.06
CA ASN A 227 0.91 -17.51 5.24
C ASN A 227 0.27 -16.39 4.43
N VAL A 228 0.23 -15.17 4.98
CA VAL A 228 -0.28 -14.01 4.24
C VAL A 228 0.82 -13.54 3.28
N LEU A 229 0.46 -13.32 2.03
CA LEU A 229 1.40 -12.81 1.03
C LEU A 229 1.23 -11.30 0.87
N TRP A 230 -0.03 -10.86 0.83
CA TRP A 230 -0.42 -9.46 0.76
C TRP A 230 -1.86 -9.28 1.28
N TRP A 231 -2.25 -8.04 1.53
CA TRP A 231 -3.64 -7.67 1.88
C TRP A 231 -4.11 -6.45 1.09
N PHE A 232 -5.42 -6.26 1.03
CA PHE A 232 -5.96 -4.95 0.65
C PHE A 232 -6.04 -4.07 1.88
N ASN A 233 -5.64 -2.82 1.71
CA ASN A 233 -5.86 -1.82 2.72
C ASN A 233 -7.37 -1.61 2.92
N LEU A 234 -7.73 -1.00 4.05
CA LEU A 234 -9.12 -0.61 4.30
C LEU A 234 -9.60 0.29 3.15
N PRO A 235 -10.87 0.19 2.72
CA PRO A 235 -11.42 1.01 1.64
C PRO A 235 -11.55 2.47 2.08
N ARG A 236 -10.44 3.21 2.11
CA ARG A 236 -10.39 4.60 2.55
C ARG A 236 -10.44 5.54 1.36
N SER A 237 -11.20 6.60 1.50
CA SER A 237 -11.17 7.74 0.58
C SER A 237 -10.90 8.99 1.39
N TRP A 238 -10.21 9.97 0.81
CA TRP A 238 -9.96 11.24 1.48
C TRP A 238 -9.99 12.40 0.49
N ASP A 239 -10.21 13.59 1.00
CA ASP A 239 -10.26 14.81 0.21
C ASP A 239 -8.98 15.65 0.42
N ALA A 240 -8.89 16.81 -0.22
CA ALA A 240 -7.72 17.69 -0.19
C ALA A 240 -7.42 18.28 1.20
N GLU A 241 -8.40 18.31 2.10
CA GLU A 241 -8.21 18.74 3.49
C GLU A 241 -7.86 17.58 4.42
N GLY A 242 -7.81 16.36 3.90
CA GLY A 242 -7.54 15.15 4.67
C GLY A 242 -8.76 14.63 5.41
N ASN A 243 -9.98 15.08 5.08
CA ASN A 243 -11.19 14.47 5.61
C ASN A 243 -11.29 13.05 5.06
N GLU A 244 -11.38 12.05 5.93
CA GLU A 244 -11.42 10.64 5.54
C GLU A 244 -12.84 10.06 5.61
N GLN A 245 -13.16 9.19 4.66
CA GLN A 245 -14.36 8.38 4.65
C GLN A 245 -14.00 6.91 4.41
N LEU A 246 -14.48 6.04 5.31
CA LEU A 246 -14.43 4.60 5.09
C LEU A 246 -15.58 4.19 4.15
N GLY A 247 -15.21 3.63 3.01
CA GLY A 247 -16.10 3.02 2.03
C GLY A 247 -16.39 1.56 2.36
N THR A 248 -16.67 0.76 1.33
CA THR A 248 -16.86 -0.70 1.43
C THR A 248 -16.21 -1.39 0.24
N LEU A 249 -15.42 -2.42 0.49
CA LEU A 249 -14.99 -3.34 -0.56
C LEU A 249 -16.10 -4.36 -0.81
N ARG A 250 -16.43 -4.56 -2.08
CA ARG A 250 -17.41 -5.55 -2.53
C ARG A 250 -16.72 -6.55 -3.43
N PHE A 251 -16.69 -7.80 -2.99
CA PHE A 251 -16.20 -8.94 -3.75
C PHE A 251 -17.38 -9.58 -4.47
N LYS A 252 -17.22 -9.86 -5.76
CA LYS A 252 -18.20 -10.59 -6.56
C LYS A 252 -17.50 -11.63 -7.41
N LYS A 253 -18.19 -12.74 -7.66
CA LYS A 253 -17.77 -13.73 -8.66
C LYS A 253 -18.84 -13.83 -9.73
N GLN A 254 -18.50 -13.49 -10.96
CA GLN A 254 -19.40 -13.58 -12.10
C GLN A 254 -18.74 -14.38 -13.21
N GLY A 255 -19.31 -15.55 -13.52
CA GLY A 255 -18.65 -16.54 -14.37
C GLY A 255 -17.28 -16.94 -13.80
N ASN A 256 -16.24 -16.80 -14.62
CA ASN A 256 -14.85 -17.10 -14.23
C ASN A 256 -14.10 -15.87 -13.68
N SER A 257 -14.71 -14.69 -13.68
CA SER A 257 -14.07 -13.46 -13.25
C SER A 257 -14.35 -13.17 -11.78
N LEU A 258 -13.31 -12.72 -11.07
CA LEU A 258 -13.40 -12.20 -9.72
C LEU A 258 -13.35 -10.68 -9.79
N TYR A 259 -14.23 -10.03 -9.04
CA TYR A 259 -14.34 -8.58 -9.00
C TYR A 259 -14.12 -8.09 -7.58
N VAL A 260 -13.43 -6.97 -7.46
CA VAL A 260 -13.40 -6.15 -6.26
C VAL A 260 -13.79 -4.73 -6.64
N SER A 261 -14.76 -4.18 -5.91
CA SER A 261 -15.21 -2.80 -6.09
C SER A 261 -14.97 -2.02 -4.81
N HIS A 262 -14.37 -0.84 -4.91
CA HIS A 262 -14.37 0.12 -3.80
C HIS A 262 -15.57 1.05 -3.95
N ARG A 263 -16.48 0.97 -2.97
CA ARG A 263 -17.72 1.74 -2.90
C ARG A 263 -17.57 2.90 -1.93
N VAL A 264 -17.58 4.13 -2.42
CA VAL A 264 -17.49 5.37 -1.64
C VAL A 264 -18.88 5.97 -1.48
N PRO A 265 -19.36 6.30 -0.27
CA PRO A 265 -20.66 6.94 -0.07
C PRO A 265 -20.79 8.22 -0.89
N LEU A 266 -21.86 8.35 -1.68
CA LEU A 266 -22.03 9.49 -2.58
C LEU A 266 -22.09 10.83 -1.82
N GLY A 267 -22.66 10.85 -0.61
CA GLY A 267 -22.70 12.04 0.23
C GLY A 267 -21.30 12.61 0.53
N PHE A 268 -20.31 11.74 0.72
CA PHE A 268 -18.92 12.17 0.88
C PHE A 268 -18.35 12.69 -0.45
N VAL A 269 -18.60 11.99 -1.56
CA VAL A 269 -18.15 12.42 -2.90
C VAL A 269 -18.68 13.82 -3.25
N GLN A 270 -19.94 14.10 -2.98
CA GLN A 270 -20.57 15.40 -3.27
C GLN A 270 -20.11 16.52 -2.33
N GLY A 271 -19.76 16.18 -1.09
CA GLY A 271 -19.31 17.13 -0.07
C GLY A 271 -17.80 17.32 0.04
N ALA A 272 -17.00 16.52 -0.67
CA ALA A 272 -15.54 16.53 -0.58
C ALA A 272 -14.94 17.87 -1.04
N VAL A 273 -13.82 18.26 -0.41
CA VAL A 273 -12.95 19.32 -0.92
C VAL A 273 -11.96 18.72 -1.92
N TYR A 274 -12.13 19.02 -3.20
CA TYR A 274 -11.38 18.34 -4.25
C TYR A 274 -9.90 18.77 -4.34
N PRO A 275 -8.97 17.89 -4.77
CA PRO A 275 -9.22 16.55 -5.32
C PRO A 275 -9.71 15.51 -4.31
N LEU A 276 -10.49 14.55 -4.79
CA LEU A 276 -10.93 13.37 -4.05
C LEU A 276 -10.04 12.17 -4.42
N MET A 277 -9.55 11.49 -3.40
CA MET A 277 -8.68 10.32 -3.47
C MET A 277 -9.46 9.06 -3.09
N VAL A 278 -9.46 8.05 -3.96
CA VAL A 278 -10.10 6.74 -3.73
C VAL A 278 -9.03 5.64 -3.73
N ASP A 279 -8.73 5.11 -2.55
CA ASP A 279 -7.63 4.16 -2.34
C ASP A 279 -8.06 2.71 -2.52
N VAL A 280 -7.33 1.97 -3.36
CA VAL A 280 -7.51 0.52 -3.54
C VAL A 280 -6.22 -0.27 -3.31
N THR A 281 -5.25 0.30 -2.58
CA THR A 281 -3.88 -0.19 -2.30
C THR A 281 -3.81 -1.68 -1.95
N VAL A 282 -2.76 -2.34 -2.47
CA VAL A 282 -2.31 -3.66 -2.02
C VAL A 282 -1.01 -3.48 -1.24
N ASP A 283 -0.97 -3.98 -0.02
CA ASP A 283 0.24 -3.96 0.80
C ASP A 283 0.87 -5.36 0.86
N GLU A 284 2.20 -5.42 0.86
CA GLU A 284 2.94 -6.64 1.23
C GLU A 284 2.63 -6.99 2.69
N GLN A 285 2.59 -8.29 3.03
CA GLN A 285 2.77 -8.64 4.44
C GLN A 285 4.19 -8.25 4.85
N VAL A 286 4.34 -7.14 5.60
CA VAL A 286 5.51 -7.01 6.47
C VAL A 286 5.44 -8.18 7.45
N GLY A 287 6.42 -9.07 7.35
CA GLY A 287 6.40 -10.36 8.01
C GLY A 287 6.01 -10.19 9.48
N ALA A 288 5.04 -11.00 9.93
CA ALA A 288 4.67 -11.14 11.35
C ALA A 288 5.80 -11.69 12.23
N SER A 289 7.05 -11.56 11.79
CA SER A 289 8.27 -12.05 12.42
C SER A 289 9.46 -11.08 12.30
N THR A 290 9.27 -9.87 11.75
CA THR A 290 10.35 -8.86 11.70
C THR A 290 9.98 -7.49 12.25
N ASP A 291 8.68 -7.17 12.39
CA ASP A 291 8.21 -5.92 13.00
C ASP A 291 7.62 -6.10 14.41
N ASP A 292 7.62 -7.32 14.94
CA ASP A 292 7.27 -7.56 16.33
C ASP A 292 8.54 -7.48 17.18
N ALA A 293 8.48 -6.67 18.25
CA ALA A 293 9.52 -6.72 19.27
C ALA A 293 9.61 -8.14 19.82
N TYR A 294 10.72 -8.81 19.54
CA TYR A 294 11.03 -10.11 20.10
C TYR A 294 11.43 -9.94 21.57
N GLN A 295 10.62 -10.51 22.47
CA GLN A 295 10.87 -10.50 23.90
C GLN A 295 11.40 -11.88 24.34
N GLY A 296 12.60 -11.92 24.92
CA GLY A 296 13.17 -13.14 25.50
C GLY A 296 12.50 -13.56 26.82
N GLU A 297 12.84 -14.76 27.30
CA GLU A 297 12.31 -15.29 28.57
C GLU A 297 12.58 -14.35 29.75
N GLY A 298 11.55 -14.10 30.57
CA GLY A 298 11.67 -13.36 31.83
C GLY A 298 11.18 -11.90 31.83
N SER A 299 10.61 -11.39 30.73
CA SER A 299 10.01 -10.03 30.73
C SER A 299 8.49 -10.03 30.93
N SER A 300 7.97 -8.93 31.45
CA SER A 300 6.55 -8.74 31.78
C SER A 300 5.98 -7.54 31.01
N LEU A 301 4.80 -7.73 30.40
CA LEU A 301 4.05 -6.67 29.74
C LEU A 301 2.93 -6.17 30.68
N ASN A 302 2.87 -4.86 30.92
CA ASN A 302 1.84 -4.24 31.76
C ASN A 302 1.01 -3.23 30.94
N ASN A 303 -0.18 -3.66 30.50
CA ASN A 303 -1.12 -2.83 29.73
C ASN A 303 -2.00 -1.91 30.58
N ALA A 304 -1.82 -1.88 31.90
CA ALA A 304 -2.57 -1.01 32.83
C ALA A 304 -1.68 0.06 33.49
N GLY A 305 -0.41 0.15 33.08
CA GLY A 305 0.53 1.16 33.59
C GLY A 305 0.28 2.52 32.96
N ASN A 306 0.32 3.57 33.78
CA ASN A 306 0.22 4.96 33.32
C ASN A 306 1.60 5.56 32.98
N THR A 307 2.65 4.73 33.01
CA THR A 307 4.05 5.13 32.87
C THR A 307 4.76 4.12 32.00
N MET A 308 5.51 4.63 31.03
CA MET A 308 6.27 3.85 30.07
C MET A 308 7.76 3.90 30.43
N PHE A 309 8.40 2.74 30.54
CA PHE A 309 9.84 2.62 30.78
C PHE A 309 10.54 2.18 29.48
N ILE A 310 11.59 2.90 29.08
CA ILE A 310 12.42 2.61 27.91
C ILE A 310 13.89 2.61 28.37
N GLY A 311 14.63 1.54 28.08
CA GLY A 311 16.05 1.45 28.42
C GLY A 311 16.33 0.90 29.83
N ASP A 312 17.34 1.43 30.51
CA ASP A 312 17.74 0.99 31.85
C ASP A 312 17.28 1.98 32.93
N ILE A 313 16.53 1.49 33.91
CA ILE A 313 16.31 2.21 35.17
C ILE A 313 16.75 1.32 36.34
N ALA A 314 17.70 1.85 37.11
CA ALA A 314 18.23 1.22 38.32
C ALA A 314 18.74 -0.22 38.12
N GLY A 315 19.32 -0.53 36.96
CA GLY A 315 19.91 -1.83 36.64
C GLY A 315 18.91 -2.84 36.10
N THR A 316 17.66 -2.42 35.83
CA THR A 316 16.65 -3.25 35.15
C THR A 316 16.49 -2.75 33.72
N VAL A 317 16.74 -3.63 32.75
CA VAL A 317 16.58 -3.34 31.32
C VAL A 317 15.12 -3.60 30.92
N TYR A 318 14.47 -2.57 30.39
CA TYR A 318 13.11 -2.62 29.86
C TYR A 318 13.17 -2.68 28.34
N ASN A 319 12.90 -3.87 27.78
CA ASN A 319 12.70 -4.07 26.36
C ASN A 319 11.26 -3.70 26.00
N SER A 320 11.05 -2.90 24.96
CA SER A 320 9.72 -2.48 24.54
C SER A 320 9.54 -2.55 23.04
N GLY A 321 8.33 -2.89 22.62
CA GLY A 321 7.85 -2.82 21.24
C GLY A 321 6.57 -2.02 21.18
N TYR A 322 6.42 -1.21 20.14
CA TYR A 322 5.28 -0.32 20.00
C TYR A 322 4.62 -0.51 18.65
N ARG A 323 3.30 -0.66 18.67
CA ARG A 323 2.46 -0.58 17.48
C ARG A 323 1.44 0.52 17.69
N PHE A 324 1.44 1.50 16.81
CA PHE A 324 0.42 2.53 16.75
C PHE A 324 -0.66 2.09 15.77
N GLN A 325 -1.85 1.78 16.27
CA GLN A 325 -2.97 1.33 15.42
C GLN A 325 -3.84 2.49 14.90
N THR A 326 -3.76 3.67 15.55
CA THR A 326 -4.66 4.80 15.30
C THR A 326 -3.97 6.16 15.30
N VAL A 327 -2.63 6.20 15.40
CA VAL A 327 -1.88 7.47 15.45
C VAL A 327 -1.19 7.66 14.10
N ASN A 328 -1.61 8.69 13.35
CA ASN A 328 -0.80 9.22 12.27
C ASN A 328 0.46 9.81 12.92
N VAL A 329 1.64 9.39 12.47
CA VAL A 329 2.92 10.04 12.79
C VAL A 329 3.30 10.88 11.58
N PRO A 330 3.03 12.20 11.60
CA PRO A 330 3.43 13.13 10.56
C PRO A 330 4.90 13.03 10.15
N GLN A 331 5.17 13.32 8.88
CA GLN A 331 6.53 13.40 8.36
C GLN A 331 7.30 14.54 9.07
N GLY A 332 8.36 14.18 9.80
CA GLY A 332 9.18 15.13 10.56
C GLY A 332 9.06 14.99 12.07
N ASP A 333 8.10 14.22 12.55
CA ASP A 333 8.00 13.88 13.96
C ASP A 333 9.13 12.91 14.36
N THR A 334 9.77 13.19 15.48
CA THR A 334 10.77 12.30 16.10
C THR A 334 10.11 11.53 17.23
N ILE A 335 10.21 10.19 17.21
CA ILE A 335 9.84 9.33 18.35
C ILE A 335 10.97 9.34 19.38
#